data_AF-A0A0A6V8J6-F1
#
_entry.id   AF-A0A0A6V8J6-F1
#
_cell.length_a   1.000
_cell.length_b   1.000
_cell.length_c   1.000
_cell.angle_alpha   90.00
_cell.angle_beta   90.00
_cell.angle_gamma   90.00
#
_symmetry.space_group_name_H-M   'P 1'
#
loop_
_entity.id
_entity.type
_entity.pdbx_description
1 polymer ?
#
loop_
_entity_poly.entity_id
_entity_poly.type
_entity_poly.pdbx_seq_one_letter_code
_entity_poly.pdbx_strand_id
1 'polypeptide(L)' 'MAYYFALVPFIEYMVSISEGCSSLVYACTVEHAEFLAMVMNSTGRKSAIITADTPNQIRRIHIDAFKKGEIEFLFNY' A
#
# COMPACT_ATOMS: atom_id res chain seq x y z
N MET A 1 20.49 -3.97 4.16
CA MET A 1 20.47 -4.83 2.95
C MET A 1 19.75 -6.16 3.14
N ALA A 2 19.87 -6.87 4.27
CA ALA A 2 19.11 -8.12 4.49
C ALA A 2 17.58 -7.93 4.47
N TYR A 3 17.06 -6.81 4.99
CA TYR A 3 15.62 -6.51 5.05
C TYR A 3 14.95 -6.37 3.67
N TYR A 4 15.65 -5.79 2.68
CA TYR A 4 15.11 -5.62 1.33
C TYR A 4 14.89 -6.96 0.63
N PHE A 5 15.79 -7.94 0.84
CA PHE A 5 15.66 -9.28 0.26
C PHE A 5 14.39 -10.00 0.71
N ALA A 6 13.93 -9.75 1.94
CA ALA A 6 12.70 -10.36 2.46
C ALA A 6 11.43 -9.77 1.82
N LEU A 7 11.48 -8.54 1.30
CA LEU A 7 10.31 -7.85 0.72
C LEU A 7 10.09 -8.17 -0.77
N VAL A 8 11.13 -8.58 -1.49
CA VAL A 8 11.04 -8.87 -2.94
C VAL A 8 9.94 -9.91 -3.27
N PRO A 9 9.83 -11.06 -2.57
CA PRO A 9 8.78 -12.03 -2.85
C PRO A 9 7.36 -11.48 -2.61
N PHE A 10 7.19 -10.57 -1.65
CA PHE A 10 5.91 -9.94 -1.38
C PHE A 10 5.54 -8.92 -2.46
N ILE A 11 6.51 -8.20 -3.01
CA ILE A 11 6.30 -7.29 -4.13
C ILE A 11 5.83 -8.08 -5.36
N GLU A 12 6.52 -9.17 -5.70
CA GLU A 12 6.13 -10.05 -6.81
C GLU A 12 4.71 -10.61 -6.60
N TYR A 13 4.40 -11.05 -5.39
CA TYR A 13 3.05 -11.49 -5.04
C TYR A 13 2.01 -10.37 -5.22
N MET A 14 2.26 -9.17 -4.69
CA MET A 14 1.33 -8.05 -4.81
C MET A 14 1.11 -7.63 -6.28
N VAL A 15 2.16 -7.63 -7.10
CA VAL A 15 2.05 -7.36 -8.54
C VAL A 15 1.22 -8.44 -9.25
N SER A 16 1.29 -9.70 -8.81
CA SER A 16 0.52 -10.80 -9.38
C SER A 16 -0.98 -10.76 -9.07
N ILE A 17 -1.41 -9.98 -8.07
CA ILE A 17 -2.83 -9.78 -7.76
C ILE A 17 -3.50 -9.14 -8.98
N SER A 18 -4.64 -9.68 -9.40
CA SER A 18 -5.39 -9.17 -10.54
C SER A 18 -5.74 -7.69 -10.37
N GLU A 19 -5.61 -6.93 -11.46
CA GLU A 19 -6.01 -5.52 -11.50
C GLU A 19 -7.51 -5.35 -11.21
N GLY A 20 -7.85 -4.21 -10.60
CA GLY A 20 -9.22 -3.88 -10.22
C GLY A 20 -9.67 -4.49 -8.89
N CYS A 21 -8.78 -5.24 -8.20
CA CYS A 21 -9.02 -5.72 -6.85
C CYS A 21 -8.38 -4.77 -5.81
N SER A 22 -9.20 -4.19 -4.94
CA SER A 22 -8.73 -3.41 -3.80
C SER A 22 -8.16 -4.31 -2.70
N SER A 23 -6.88 -4.14 -2.37
CA SER A 23 -6.12 -4.91 -1.38
C SER A 23 -5.72 -4.05 -0.18
N LEU A 24 -6.11 -4.47 1.03
CA LEU A 24 -5.69 -3.86 2.29
C LEU A 24 -4.47 -4.62 2.83
N VAL A 25 -3.34 -3.92 3.00
CA VAL A 25 -2.07 -4.52 3.41
C VAL A 25 -1.68 -3.99 4.78
N TYR A 26 -1.49 -4.88 5.75
CA TYR A 26 -0.95 -4.51 7.07
C TYR A 26 0.56 -4.67 7.06
N ALA A 27 1.30 -3.58 7.25
CA ALA A 27 2.75 -3.61 7.35
C ALA A 27 3.18 -3.79 8.81
N CYS A 28 4.45 -4.13 9.03
CA CYS A 28 5.04 -4.24 10.37
C CYS A 28 5.74 -2.96 10.84
N THR A 29 6.00 -2.00 9.95
CA THR A 29 6.53 -0.66 10.28
C THR A 29 6.00 0.38 9.29
N VAL A 30 6.06 1.66 9.67
CA VAL A 30 5.73 2.79 8.77
C VAL A 30 6.62 2.77 7.54
N GLU A 31 7.93 2.58 7.72
CA GLU A 31 8.91 2.62 6.65
C GLU A 31 8.67 1.52 5.62
N HIS A 32 8.20 0.35 6.05
CA HIS A 32 7.81 -0.73 5.14
C HIS A 32 6.54 -0.37 4.36
N ALA A 33 5.52 0.20 5.00
CA ALA A 33 4.33 0.67 4.31
C ALA A 33 4.67 1.74 3.25
N GLU A 34 5.53 2.69 3.62
CA GLU A 34 6.06 3.74 2.73
C GLU A 34 6.79 3.19 1.53
N PHE A 35 7.75 2.31 1.78
CA PHE A 35 8.52 1.69 0.72
C PHE A 35 7.63 0.89 -0.25
N LEU A 36 6.75 0.03 0.27
CA LEU A 36 5.90 -0.81 -0.58
C LEU A 36 4.90 0.03 -1.38
N ALA A 37 4.26 1.04 -0.78
CA ALA A 37 3.36 1.92 -1.51
C ALA A 37 4.09 2.70 -2.62
N MET A 38 5.33 3.15 -2.37
CA MET A 38 6.16 3.78 -3.39
C MET A 38 6.43 2.83 -4.56
N VAL A 39 6.82 1.58 -4.25
CA VAL A 39 7.07 0.55 -5.27
C VAL A 39 5.81 0.27 -6.09
N MET A 40 4.67 0.03 -5.44
CA MET A 40 3.41 -0.26 -6.14
C MET A 40 2.96 0.94 -7.01
N ASN A 41 3.09 2.17 -6.52
CA ASN A 41 2.81 3.35 -7.34
C ASN A 41 3.75 3.44 -8.56
N SER A 42 5.02 3.07 -8.41
CA SER A 42 5.99 3.06 -9.53
C SER A 42 5.69 1.99 -10.58
N THR A 43 4.98 0.91 -10.22
CA THR A 43 4.49 -0.10 -11.17
C THR A 43 3.13 0.23 -11.78
N GLY A 44 2.58 1.42 -11.48
CA GLY A 44 1.28 1.88 -11.99
C GLY A 44 0.09 1.42 -11.15
N ARG A 45 0.33 0.68 -10.06
CA ARG A 45 -0.71 0.18 -9.14
C ARG A 45 -0.97 1.24 -8.06
N LYS A 46 -2.11 1.94 -8.17
CA LYS A 46 -2.43 3.09 -7.32
C LYS A 46 -2.45 2.70 -5.84
N SER A 47 -1.63 3.37 -5.04
CA SER A 47 -1.37 2.97 -3.66
C SER A 47 -1.32 4.15 -2.70
N ALA A 48 -1.81 3.96 -1.48
CA ALA A 48 -1.74 4.96 -0.41
C ALA A 48 -1.45 4.31 0.94
N ILE A 49 -1.05 5.12 1.91
CA ILE A 49 -0.69 4.67 3.26
C ILE A 49 -1.52 5.42 4.29
N ILE A 50 -1.91 4.71 5.33
CA ILE A 50 -2.46 5.27 6.55
C ILE A 50 -1.59 4.78 7.71
N THR A 51 -1.06 5.73 8.45
CA THR A 51 -0.31 5.53 9.70
C THR A 51 -1.06 6.15 10.88
N ALA A 52 -0.60 5.94 12.11
CA ALA A 52 -1.07 6.65 13.30
C ALA A 52 -1.07 8.19 13.13
N ASP A 53 -0.04 8.74 12.46
CA ASP A 53 0.13 10.18 12.28
C ASP A 53 -0.66 10.76 11.09
N THR A 54 -1.30 9.91 10.29
CA THR A 54 -2.09 10.36 9.15
C THR A 54 -3.29 11.21 9.63
N PRO A 55 -3.38 12.49 9.22
CA PRO A 55 -4.47 13.36 9.66
C PRO A 55 -5.84 12.77 9.32
N ASN A 56 -6.82 12.94 10.22
CA ASN A 56 -8.16 12.35 10.08
C ASN A 56 -8.86 12.65 8.75
N GLN A 57 -8.64 13.85 8.20
CA GLN A 57 -9.21 14.24 6.90
C GLN A 57 -8.57 13.43 5.76
N ILE A 58 -7.23 13.35 5.72
CA ILE A 58 -6.49 12.59 4.72
C ILE A 58 -6.81 11.09 4.83
N ARG A 59 -6.90 10.55 6.04
CA ARG A 59 -7.32 9.17 6.31
C ARG A 59 -8.67 8.86 5.67
N ARG A 60 -9.66 9.73 5.84
CA ARG A 60 -11.00 9.56 5.24
C ARG A 60 -10.94 9.57 3.73
N ILE A 61 -10.19 10.52 3.14
CA ILE A 61 -10.00 10.60 1.68
C ILE A 61 -9.43 9.28 1.14
N HIS A 62 -8.38 8.74 1.76
CA HIS A 62 -7.77 7.48 1.32
C HIS A 62 -8.72 6.29 1.49
N ILE A 63 -9.46 6.19 2.59
CA ILE A 63 -10.45 5.12 2.80
C ILE A 63 -11.58 5.19 1.76
N ASP A 64 -12.09 6.38 1.49
CA ASP A 64 -13.19 6.57 0.54
C ASP A 64 -12.73 6.25 -0.90
N ALA A 65 -11.53 6.70 -1.29
CA ALA A 65 -10.94 6.37 -2.58
C ALA A 65 -10.66 4.86 -2.72
N PHE A 66 -10.17 4.19 -1.66
CA PHE A 66 -9.99 2.74 -1.63
C PHE A 66 -11.31 1.98 -1.80
N LYS A 67 -12.36 2.39 -1.09
CA LYS A 67 -13.70 1.79 -1.20
C LYS A 67 -14.31 1.92 -2.60
N LYS A 68 -13.96 2.99 -3.33
CA LYS A 68 -14.41 3.23 -4.70
C LYS A 68 -13.55 2.50 -5.76
N GLY A 69 -12.48 1.82 -5.35
CA GLY A 69 -11.52 1.20 -6.27
C GLY A 69 -10.58 2.20 -6.97
N GLU A 70 -10.57 3.46 -6.54
CA GLU A 70 -9.65 4.49 -7.06
C GLU A 70 -8.22 4.27 -6.55
N ILE A 71 -8.09 3.69 -5.35
CA ILE A 71 -6.85 3.17 -4.79
C ILE A 71 -6.95 1.65 -4.76
N GLU A 72 -5.92 1.01 -5.28
CA GLU A 72 -5.85 -0.43 -5.39
C GLU A 72 -5.17 -1.06 -4.18
N PHE A 73 -4.11 -0.45 -3.65
CA PHE A 73 -3.47 -0.90 -2.42
C PHE A 73 -3.55 0.16 -1.33
N LEU A 74 -4.14 -0.21 -0.19
CA LEU A 74 -4.12 0.63 1.01
C LEU A 74 -3.24 -0.04 2.05
N PHE A 75 -2.11 0.59 2.36
CA PHE A 75 -1.18 0.12 3.38
C PHE A 75 -1.56 0.72 4.73
N ASN A 76 -1.68 -0.12 5.76
CA ASN A 76 -2.05 0.28 7.11
C ASN A 76 -0.96 -0.14 8.10
N TYR A 77 -0.58 0.79 8.98
CA TYR A 77 0.32 0.56 10.10
C TYR A 77 -0.11 1.34 11.34
#